data_AF-A0A556PTY8-F1
#
_entry.id   AF-A0A556PTY8-F1
#
_cell.length_a   1.000
_cell.length_b   1.000
_cell.length_c   1.000
_cell.angle_alpha   90.00
_cell.angle_beta   90.00
_cell.angle_gamma   90.00
#
_symmetry.space_group_name_H-M   'P 1'
#
loop_
_entity.id
_entity.type
_entity.pdbx_description
1 polymer ?
#
loop_
_entity_poly.entity_id
_entity_poly.type
_entity_poly.pdbx_seq_one_letter_code
_entity_poly.pdbx_strand_id
1 'polypeptide(L)'
;MMARFTEEMGELAREINHYYGEKPKKSTEKEKSIEDELGDVYFVLVTLANSLGIELDEAFDRSMSKIEHRDQNRWTKKENQHE
;
A
#
# COMPACT_ATOMS: atom_id res chain seq x y z
N MET A 1 -2.15 -14.66 -11.17
CA MET A 1 -1.86 -13.85 -9.97
C MET A 1 -1.40 -12.44 -10.32
N MET A 2 -0.34 -12.25 -11.11
CA MET A 2 0.12 -10.90 -11.49
C MET A 2 -0.95 -10.01 -12.13
N ALA A 3 -1.75 -10.53 -13.08
CA ALA A 3 -2.82 -9.76 -13.71
C ALA A 3 -3.89 -9.29 -12.71
N ARG A 4 -4.23 -10.12 -11.71
CA ARG A 4 -5.18 -9.74 -10.64
C ARG A 4 -4.56 -8.71 -9.71
N PHE A 5 -3.28 -8.84 -9.38
CA PHE A 5 -2.60 -7.83 -8.57
C PHE A 5 -2.61 -6.46 -9.24
N THR A 6 -2.37 -6.40 -10.56
CA THR A 6 -2.47 -5.16 -11.33
C THR A 6 -3.91 -4.60 -11.37
N GLU A 7 -4.92 -5.46 -11.44
CA GLU A 7 -6.33 -5.07 -11.40
C GLU A 7 -6.70 -4.41 -10.06
N GLU A 8 -6.42 -5.06 -8.92
CA GLU A 8 -6.74 -4.50 -7.59
C GLU A 8 -5.97 -3.20 -7.33
N MET A 9 -4.72 -3.10 -7.79
CA MET A 9 -3.95 -1.85 -7.72
C MET A 9 -4.60 -0.72 -8.53
N GLY A 10 -5.22 -1.04 -9.66
CA GLY A 10 -5.98 -0.09 -10.47
C GLY A 10 -7.28 0.34 -9.81
N GLU A 11 -7.99 -0.59 -9.16
CA GLU A 11 -9.21 -0.29 -8.41
C GLU A 11 -8.92 0.64 -7.22
N LEU A 12 -7.88 0.32 -6.44
CA LEU A 12 -7.41 1.17 -5.34
C LEU A 12 -7.00 2.56 -5.82
N ALA A 13 -6.22 2.66 -6.90
CA ALA A 13 -5.80 3.95 -7.45
C ALA A 13 -6.99 4.80 -7.91
N ARG A 14 -8.00 4.17 -8.53
CA ARG A 14 -9.24 4.84 -8.92
C ARG A 14 -9.98 5.38 -7.69
N GLU A 15 -10.09 4.59 -6.62
CA GLU A 15 -10.82 5.02 -5.43
C GLU A 15 -10.08 6.14 -4.68
N ILE A 16 -8.76 6.06 -4.54
CA ILE A 16 -7.96 7.18 -4.01
C ILE A 16 -8.20 8.46 -4.81
N ASN A 17 -8.25 8.38 -6.15
CA ASN A 17 -8.51 9.53 -7.00
C ASN A 17 -9.94 10.07 -6.85
N HIS A 18 -10.93 9.24 -6.49
CA HIS A 18 -12.28 9.70 -6.18
C HIS A 18 -12.35 10.52 -4.88
N TYR A 19 -11.56 10.14 -3.86
CA TYR A 19 -11.55 10.83 -2.57
C TYR A 19 -10.64 12.06 -2.53
N TYR A 20 -9.48 12.00 -3.18
CA TYR A 20 -8.42 13.03 -3.07
C TYR A 20 -8.08 13.72 -4.38
N GLY A 21 -8.58 13.23 -5.51
CA GLY A 21 -8.29 13.75 -6.84
C GLY A 21 -9.35 14.71 -7.37
N GLU A 22 -9.12 15.20 -8.59
CA GLU A 22 -10.00 16.19 -9.24
C GLU A 22 -11.28 15.58 -9.81
N LYS A 23 -11.38 14.24 -9.86
CA LYS A 23 -12.49 13.52 -10.47
C LYS A 23 -13.38 12.89 -9.40
N PRO A 24 -14.46 13.56 -8.99
CA PRO A 24 -15.38 13.01 -7.99
C PRO A 24 -16.13 11.79 -8.53
N LYS A 25 -16.45 10.88 -7.61
CA LYS A 25 -17.22 9.67 -7.88
C LYS A 25 -18.60 10.02 -8.43
N LYS A 26 -19.08 9.27 -9.42
CA LYS A 26 -20.46 9.46 -9.92
C LYS A 26 -21.45 8.91 -8.90
N SER A 27 -22.60 9.56 -8.75
CA SER A 27 -23.68 9.09 -7.86
C SER A 27 -24.26 7.72 -8.23
N THR A 28 -23.99 7.25 -9.44
CA THR A 28 -24.41 5.93 -9.95
C THR A 28 -23.40 4.82 -9.68
N GLU A 29 -22.19 5.14 -9.23
CA GLU A 29 -21.16 4.14 -8.94
C GLU A 29 -21.35 3.56 -7.54
N LYS A 30 -21.15 2.25 -7.42
CA LYS A 30 -21.28 1.54 -6.14
C LYS A 30 -20.27 2.11 -5.14
N GLU A 31 -20.71 2.32 -3.91
CA GLU A 31 -19.83 2.70 -2.82
C GLU A 31 -18.89 1.52 -2.54
N LYS A 32 -17.60 1.79 -2.69
CA LYS A 32 -16.47 0.93 -2.34
C LYS A 32 -15.52 1.85 -1.61
N SER A 33 -15.09 1.47 -0.42
CA SER A 33 -14.19 2.31 0.37
C SER A 33 -12.74 2.07 -0.03
N ILE A 34 -11.85 3.01 0.28
CA ILE A 34 -10.40 2.79 0.16
C ILE A 34 -9.97 1.60 1.03
N GLU A 35 -10.64 1.39 2.18
CA GLU A 35 -10.37 0.28 3.09
C GLU A 35 -10.65 -1.07 2.42
N ASP A 36 -11.77 -1.21 1.69
CA ASP A 36 -12.11 -2.43 0.96
C ASP A 36 -11.05 -2.75 -0.12
N GLU A 37 -10.69 -1.75 -0.93
CA GLU A 37 -9.71 -1.95 -2.02
C GLU A 37 -8.30 -2.23 -1.48
N LEU A 38 -7.94 -1.66 -0.32
CA LEU A 38 -6.70 -2.02 0.38
C LEU A 38 -6.71 -3.49 0.84
N GLY A 39 -7.87 -3.97 1.31
CA GLY A 39 -8.08 -5.38 1.65
C GLY A 39 -7.90 -6.31 0.45
N ASP A 40 -8.47 -5.96 -0.69
CA ASP A 40 -8.35 -6.72 -1.94
C ASP A 40 -6.89 -6.79 -2.42
N VAL A 41 -6.17 -5.65 -2.41
CA VAL A 41 -4.74 -5.60 -2.72
C VAL A 41 -3.93 -6.49 -1.77
N TYR A 42 -4.19 -6.41 -0.45
CA TYR A 42 -3.50 -7.21 0.55
C TYR A 42 -3.75 -8.71 0.33
N PHE A 43 -4.99 -9.12 0.07
CA PHE A 43 -5.34 -10.51 -0.23
C PHE A 43 -4.58 -11.04 -1.45
N VAL A 44 -4.54 -10.26 -2.54
CA VAL A 44 -3.83 -10.69 -3.75
C VAL A 44 -2.31 -10.72 -3.54
N LEU A 45 -1.75 -9.81 -2.74
CA LEU A 45 -0.34 -9.83 -2.35
C LEU A 45 0.01 -11.10 -1.56
N VAL A 46 -0.78 -11.44 -0.53
CA VAL A 46 -0.56 -12.64 0.30
C VAL A 46 -0.66 -13.91 -0.55
N THR A 47 -1.68 -14.00 -1.40
CA THR A 47 -1.85 -15.18 -2.27
C THR A 47 -0.74 -15.29 -3.33
N LEU A 48 -0.23 -14.17 -3.85
CA LEU A 48 0.93 -14.15 -4.73
C LEU A 48 2.18 -14.64 -4.00
N ALA A 49 2.46 -14.14 -2.79
CA ALA A 49 3.60 -14.55 -1.98
C ALA A 49 3.55 -16.06 -1.68
N ASN A 50 2.38 -16.56 -1.25
CA ASN A 50 2.17 -17.99 -1.01
C ASN A 50 2.43 -18.83 -2.26
N SER A 51 1.99 -18.38 -3.44
CA SER A 51 2.21 -19.11 -4.70
C SER A 51 3.67 -19.20 -5.13
N LEU A 52 4.51 -18.27 -4.63
CA LEU A 52 5.94 -18.19 -4.92
C LEU A 52 6.81 -18.75 -3.79
N GLY A 53 6.21 -19.21 -2.68
CA GLY A 53 6.93 -19.66 -1.49
C GLY A 53 7.71 -18.54 -0.80
N ILE A 54 7.16 -17.31 -0.80
CA ILE A 54 7.79 -16.15 -0.19
C ILE A 54 7.21 -15.94 1.21
N GLU A 55 8.06 -15.97 2.22
CA GLU A 55 7.75 -15.50 3.58
C GLU A 55 7.73 -13.97 3.60
N LEU A 56 6.53 -13.38 3.75
CA LEU A 56 6.33 -11.94 3.70
C LEU A 56 6.99 -11.21 4.87
N ASP A 57 7.00 -11.81 6.06
CA ASP A 57 7.60 -11.22 7.26
C ASP A 57 9.10 -10.97 7.05
N GLU A 58 9.83 -12.00 6.57
CA GLU A 58 11.25 -11.84 6.28
C GLU A 58 11.51 -10.85 5.14
N ALA A 59 10.63 -10.83 4.12
CA ALA A 59 10.75 -9.88 3.01
C ALA A 59 10.53 -8.43 3.46
N PHE A 60 9.59 -8.23 4.38
CA PHE A 60 9.32 -6.96 5.02
C PHE A 60 10.50 -6.50 5.86
N ASP A 61 11.00 -7.36 6.75
CA ASP A 61 12.15 -7.05 7.63
C ASP A 61 13.38 -6.63 6.81
N ARG A 62 13.73 -7.40 5.77
CA ARG A 62 14.84 -7.06 4.86
C ARG A 62 14.64 -5.70 4.18
N SER A 63 13.40 -5.35 3.85
CA SER A 63 13.09 -4.07 3.20
C SER A 63 13.19 -2.91 4.19
N MET A 64 12.68 -3.10 5.40
CA MET A 64 12.76 -2.12 6.47
C MET A 64 14.20 -1.86 6.90
N SER A 65 15.01 -2.90 7.16
CA SER A 65 16.43 -2.71 7.51
C SER A 65 17.19 -1.93 6.42
N LYS A 66 16.91 -2.18 5.13
CA LYS A 66 17.51 -1.39 4.03
C LYS A 66 17.11 0.08 4.08
N ILE A 67 15.84 0.37 4.33
CA ILE A 67 15.33 1.75 4.42
C ILE A 67 15.96 2.46 5.62
N GLU A 68 15.98 1.80 6.79
CA GLU A 68 16.57 2.32 8.02
C GLU A 68 18.05 2.64 7.85
N HIS A 69 18.83 1.71 7.29
CA HIS A 69 20.25 1.94 7.03
C HIS A 69 20.48 3.05 6.00
N ARG A 70 19.69 3.09 4.92
CA ARG A 70 19.80 4.12 3.88
C ARG A 70 19.50 5.51 4.43
N ASP A 71 18.43 5.63 5.22
CA ASP A 71 17.90 6.91 5.68
C ASP A 71 18.40 7.31 7.08
N GLN A 72 19.31 6.51 7.69
CA GLN A 72 19.82 6.67 9.06
C GLN A 72 20.33 8.09 9.38
N ASN A 73 20.94 8.76 8.40
CA ASN A 73 21.46 10.12 8.54
C ASN A 73 20.81 11.11 7.56
N ARG A 74 19.72 10.71 6.89
CA ARG A 74 19.09 11.52 5.83
C ARG A 74 18.22 12.64 6.39
N TRP A 75 17.67 12.45 7.59
CA TRP A 75 16.73 13.38 8.19
C TRP A 75 17.31 13.99 9.46
N THR A 76 17.21 15.32 9.58
CA THR A 76 17.56 16.04 10.81
C THR A 76 16.68 15.52 11.94
N LYS A 77 17.30 14.96 12.98
CA LYS A 77 16.58 14.57 14.19
C LYS A 77 15.87 15.81 14.72
N LYS A 78 14.55 15.72 14.90
CA LYS A 78 13.82 16.76 15.63
C LYS A 78 14.41 16.77 17.04
N GLU A 79 14.98 17.90 17.45
CA GLU A 79 15.29 18.10 18.86
C GLU A 79 13.99 17.94 19.64
N ASN A 80 14.04 17.20 20.75
CA ASN A 80 12.89 16.92 21.58
C ASN A 80 12.24 18.25 21.99
N GLN A 81 11.13 18.62 21.34
CA GLN A 81 10.18 19.58 21.89
C GLN A 81 9.41 18.84 22.99
N HIS A 82 10.10 18.56 24.09
CA HIS A 82 9.46 18.32 25.37
C HIS A 82 9.38 19.68 26.07
N GLU A 83 8.23 20.34 25.93
CA GLU A 83 7.66 21.20 26.97
C GLU A 83 6.45 20.48 27.58
#